data_AF-A0A7C8YUI0-F1
#
_entry.id   AF-A0A7C8YUI0-F1
#
_cell.length_a   1.000
_cell.length_b   1.000
_cell.length_c   1.000
_cell.angle_alpha   90.00
_cell.angle_beta   90.00
_cell.angle_gamma   90.00
#
_symmetry.space_group_name_H-M   'P 1'
#
loop_
_entity.id
_entity.type
_entity.pdbx_description
1 polymer ?
#
loop_
_entity_poly.entity_id
_entity_poly.type
_entity_poly.pdbx_seq_one_letter_code
_entity_poly.pdbx_strand_id
1 'polypeptide(L)'
;KPLPQALWYVLMIPFLCLELKIYGQWMSGGQRRLSKVANPSNHLSIVGNFVGALLGAAMGLKEGPLFFFAVGMAHYMVLFVTLYQRLPTNETLPKELHPVFFLFVAAPSVASMAWAKIQGSFDYGARIAYFIALFLYFSLAVRINFFRGFRFSLAWWAYTFPMTGAAI
;
A
#
# COMPACT_ATOMS: atom_id res chain seq x y z
N LYS A 1 -8.46 25.81 -7.66
CA LYS A 1 -9.12 26.22 -6.39
C LYS A 1 -8.62 25.29 -5.29
N PRO A 2 -8.18 25.80 -4.12
CA PRO A 2 -7.79 24.92 -3.02
C PRO A 2 -9.00 24.09 -2.60
N LEU A 3 -8.82 22.78 -2.43
CA LEU A 3 -9.86 21.89 -1.92
C LEU A 3 -10.13 22.25 -0.45
N PRO A 4 -11.40 22.21 0.02
CA PRO A 4 -11.69 22.47 1.43
C PRO A 4 -11.02 21.43 2.33
N GLN A 5 -10.23 21.88 3.31
CA GLN A 5 -9.55 20.98 4.25
C GLN A 5 -10.54 20.10 5.04
N ALA A 6 -11.76 20.60 5.28
CA ALA A 6 -12.83 19.84 5.92
C ALA A 6 -13.17 18.54 5.18
N LEU A 7 -13.03 18.50 3.84
CA LEU A 7 -13.27 17.31 3.04
C LEU A 7 -12.31 16.18 3.41
N TRP A 8 -11.04 16.50 3.68
CA TRP A 8 -10.06 15.51 4.11
C TRP A 8 -10.48 14.87 5.43
N TYR A 9 -10.88 15.67 6.42
CA TYR A 9 -11.33 15.13 7.71
C TYR A 9 -12.58 14.26 7.58
N VAL A 10 -13.57 14.69 6.79
CA VAL A 10 -14.80 13.91 6.55
C VAL A 10 -14.50 12.55 5.92
N LEU A 11 -13.50 12.47 5.04
CA LEU A 11 -13.08 11.20 4.41
C LEU A 11 -12.18 10.36 5.33
N MET A 12 -11.28 10.99 6.07
CA MET A 12 -10.27 10.29 6.86
C MET A 12 -10.76 9.83 8.23
N ILE A 13 -11.79 10.46 8.81
CA ILE A 13 -12.39 9.99 10.07
C ILE A 13 -12.99 8.58 9.94
N PRO A 14 -13.91 8.29 9.00
CA PRO A 14 -14.46 6.94 8.86
C PRO A 14 -13.37 5.94 8.44
N PHE A 15 -12.39 6.38 7.64
CA PHE A 15 -11.24 5.56 7.29
C PHE A 15 -10.43 5.18 8.53
N LEU A 16 -10.10 6.13 9.40
CA LEU A 16 -9.41 5.89 10.67
C LEU A 16 -10.17 4.91 11.56
N CYS A 17 -11.50 5.04 11.68
CA CYS A 17 -12.32 4.09 12.43
C CYS A 17 -12.22 2.66 11.87
N LEU A 18 -12.22 2.52 10.54
CA LEU A 18 -12.03 1.22 9.88
C LEU A 18 -10.62 0.66 10.12
N GLU A 19 -9.59 1.49 10.05
CA GLU A 19 -8.22 1.08 10.31
C GLU A 19 -8.00 0.63 11.75
N LEU A 20 -8.50 1.40 12.72
CA LEU A 20 -8.45 1.02 14.13
C LEU A 20 -9.12 -0.34 14.36
N LYS A 21 -10.24 -0.60 13.67
CA LYS A 21 -10.91 -1.91 13.73
C LYS A 21 -10.07 -3.02 13.09
N ILE A 22 -9.50 -2.79 11.91
CA ILE A 22 -8.71 -3.80 11.18
C ILE A 22 -7.40 -4.09 11.91
N TYR A 23 -6.63 -3.06 12.24
CA TYR A 23 -5.36 -3.18 12.94
C TYR A 23 -5.54 -3.67 14.38
N GLY A 24 -6.60 -3.23 15.06
CA GLY A 24 -7.02 -3.81 16.34
C GLY A 24 -7.28 -5.32 16.23
N GLN A 25 -7.96 -5.77 15.17
CA GLN A 25 -8.19 -7.21 14.92
C GLN A 25 -6.89 -7.96 14.60
N TRP A 26 -5.94 -7.33 13.91
CA TRP A 26 -4.65 -7.93 13.60
C TRP A 26 -3.81 -8.20 14.85
N MET A 27 -3.85 -7.26 15.81
CA MET A 27 -3.18 -7.36 17.10
C MET A 27 -3.89 -8.30 18.09
N SER A 28 -5.22 -8.36 18.03
CA SER A 28 -6.02 -9.21 18.93
C SER A 28 -5.85 -10.70 18.63
N GLY A 29 -5.59 -11.51 19.67
CA GLY A 29 -5.55 -12.97 19.55
C GLY A 29 -6.92 -13.53 19.15
N GLY A 30 -7.00 -14.29 18.06
CA GLY A 30 -8.26 -14.89 17.60
C GLY A 30 -8.21 -15.40 16.16
N GLN A 31 -9.39 -15.62 15.56
CA GLN A 31 -9.50 -16.07 14.15
C GLN A 31 -9.12 -14.98 13.13
N ARG A 32 -9.09 -13.71 13.54
CA ARG A 32 -8.75 -12.57 12.69
C ARG A 32 -7.33 -12.01 12.90
N ARG A 33 -6.50 -12.72 13.67
CA ARG A 33 -5.09 -12.37 13.86
C ARG A 33 -4.39 -12.31 12.50
N LEU A 34 -3.50 -11.34 12.31
CA LEU A 34 -2.81 -11.13 11.03
C LEU A 34 -2.13 -12.40 10.50
N SER A 35 -1.49 -13.17 11.38
CA SER A 35 -0.86 -14.44 11.02
C SER A 35 -1.82 -15.53 10.54
N LYS A 36 -3.13 -15.34 10.65
CA LYS A 36 -4.19 -16.23 10.11
C LYS A 36 -4.84 -15.68 8.85
N VAL A 37 -5.00 -14.35 8.75
CA VAL A 37 -5.76 -13.68 7.67
C VAL A 37 -4.88 -12.88 6.70
N ALA A 38 -3.56 -12.90 6.86
CA ALA A 38 -2.63 -12.22 5.95
C ALA A 38 -2.82 -12.74 4.53
N ASN A 39 -3.22 -11.82 3.64
CA ASN A 39 -3.25 -12.00 2.20
C ASN A 39 -2.74 -10.72 1.51
N PRO A 40 -2.33 -10.79 0.22
CA PRO A 40 -1.84 -9.63 -0.50
C PRO A 40 -2.84 -8.45 -0.55
N SER A 41 -4.15 -8.71 -0.53
CA SER A 41 -5.20 -7.66 -0.54
C SER A 41 -5.18 -6.77 0.71
N ASN A 42 -4.59 -7.22 1.82
CA ASN A 42 -4.41 -6.40 3.02
C ASN A 42 -3.50 -5.17 2.76
N HIS A 43 -2.72 -5.16 1.67
CA HIS A 43 -1.99 -3.98 1.22
C HIS A 43 -2.91 -2.81 0.85
N LEU A 44 -4.18 -3.05 0.51
CA LEU A 44 -5.13 -1.97 0.20
C LEU A 44 -5.31 -1.01 1.38
N SER A 45 -5.34 -1.52 2.62
CA SER A 45 -5.43 -0.68 3.82
C SER A 45 -4.19 0.20 3.97
N ILE A 46 -3.01 -0.36 3.70
CA ILE A 46 -1.73 0.36 3.77
C ILE A 46 -1.63 1.41 2.66
N VAL A 47 -2.02 1.07 1.44
CA VAL A 47 -2.08 2.02 0.33
C VAL A 47 -3.05 3.15 0.67
N GLY A 48 -4.19 2.84 1.30
CA GLY A 48 -5.15 3.83 1.80
C GLY A 48 -4.52 4.86 2.75
N ASN A 49 -3.68 4.42 3.70
CA ASN A 49 -2.90 5.32 4.57
C ASN A 49 -2.05 6.30 3.76
N PHE A 50 -1.26 5.79 2.80
CA PHE A 50 -0.36 6.62 2.01
C PHE A 50 -1.11 7.56 1.07
N VAL A 51 -2.24 7.12 0.50
CA VAL A 51 -3.12 7.98 -0.30
C VAL A 51 -3.73 9.08 0.58
N GLY A 52 -4.20 8.75 1.78
CA GLY A 52 -4.72 9.72 2.75
C GLY A 52 -3.67 10.75 3.15
N ALA A 53 -2.43 10.31 3.36
CA ALA A 53 -1.29 11.17 3.62
C ALA A 53 -0.97 12.09 2.44
N LEU A 54 -0.87 11.54 1.23
CA LEU A 54 -0.63 12.31 0.00
C LEU A 54 -1.71 13.38 -0.22
N LEU A 55 -3.00 12.99 -0.06
CA LEU A 55 -4.13 13.89 -0.23
C LEU A 55 -4.10 15.04 0.78
N GLY A 56 -3.86 14.74 2.05
CA GLY A 56 -3.85 15.79 3.08
C GLY A 56 -2.64 16.71 2.94
N ALA A 57 -1.48 16.18 2.56
CA ALA A 57 -0.30 16.99 2.25
C ALA A 57 -0.56 17.91 1.04
N ALA A 58 -1.28 17.43 0.01
CA ALA A 58 -1.71 18.25 -1.12
C ALA A 58 -2.70 19.36 -0.73
N MET A 59 -3.49 19.17 0.33
CA MET A 59 -4.36 20.21 0.90
C MET A 59 -3.66 21.14 1.90
N GLY A 60 -2.35 20.99 2.09
CA GLY A 60 -1.54 21.82 2.99
C GLY A 60 -1.65 21.44 4.48
N LEU A 61 -2.24 20.29 4.81
CA LEU A 61 -2.23 19.75 6.17
C LEU A 61 -0.84 19.17 6.49
N LYS A 62 -0.42 19.27 7.75
CA LYS A 62 0.90 18.78 8.20
C LYS A 62 0.80 17.53 9.07
N GLU A 63 0.19 17.67 10.24
CA GLU A 63 0.17 16.59 11.25
C GLU A 63 -0.68 15.38 10.84
N GLY A 64 -1.87 15.61 10.26
CA GLY A 64 -2.76 14.53 9.82
C GLY A 64 -2.10 13.61 8.79
N PRO A 65 -1.56 14.16 7.69
CA PRO A 65 -0.78 13.39 6.71
C PRO A 65 0.38 12.60 7.29
N LEU A 66 1.16 13.23 8.18
CA LEU A 66 2.29 12.59 8.81
C LEU A 66 1.86 11.41 9.70
N PHE A 67 0.75 11.56 10.42
CA PHE A 67 0.14 10.48 11.20
C PHE A 67 -0.23 9.27 10.35
N PHE A 68 -1.00 9.46 9.27
CA PHE A 68 -1.39 8.36 8.38
C PHE A 68 -0.17 7.73 7.67
N PHE A 69 0.82 8.55 7.30
CA PHE A 69 2.08 8.04 6.75
C PHE A 69 2.81 7.13 7.73
N ALA A 70 2.96 7.55 8.99
CA ALA A 70 3.66 6.77 10.02
C ALA A 70 2.94 5.44 10.33
N VAL A 71 1.62 5.48 10.48
CA VAL A 71 0.79 4.28 10.70
C VAL A 71 0.89 3.32 9.51
N GLY A 72 0.81 3.84 8.29
CA GLY A 72 0.97 3.09 7.05
C GLY A 72 2.34 2.41 6.95
N MET A 73 3.42 3.13 7.27
CA MET A 73 4.78 2.58 7.26
C MET A 73 4.96 1.43 8.27
N ALA A 74 4.47 1.61 9.50
CA ALA A 74 4.56 0.57 10.53
C ALA A 74 3.83 -0.72 10.10
N HIS A 75 2.59 -0.59 9.63
CA HIS A 75 1.78 -1.74 9.21
C HIS A 75 2.26 -2.33 7.88
N TYR A 76 2.86 -1.54 7.00
CA TYR A 76 3.53 -2.04 5.80
C TYR A 76 4.65 -3.01 6.16
N MET A 77 5.55 -2.62 7.06
CA MET A 77 6.67 -3.46 7.49
C MET A 77 6.17 -4.80 8.07
N VAL A 78 5.16 -4.75 8.95
CA VAL A 78 4.57 -5.94 9.57
C VAL A 78 3.92 -6.85 8.53
N LEU A 79 3.11 -6.27 7.62
CA LEU A 79 2.42 -7.05 6.59
C LEU A 79 3.40 -7.63 5.57
N PHE A 80 4.41 -6.87 5.17
CA PHE A 80 5.46 -7.29 4.24
C PHE A 80 6.19 -8.52 4.79
N VAL A 81 6.71 -8.45 6.02
CA VAL A 81 7.39 -9.57 6.67
C VAL A 81 6.44 -10.76 6.83
N THR A 82 5.21 -10.52 7.29
CA THR A 82 4.23 -11.60 7.50
C THR A 82 3.94 -12.33 6.20
N LEU A 83 3.69 -11.62 5.10
CA LEU A 83 3.39 -12.23 3.80
C LEU A 83 4.58 -12.99 3.22
N TYR A 84 5.80 -12.46 3.37
CA TYR A 84 7.03 -13.17 2.96
C TYR A 84 7.21 -14.48 3.74
N GLN A 85 6.89 -14.50 5.03
CA GLN A 85 6.97 -15.70 5.86
C GLN A 85 5.82 -16.68 5.62
N ARG A 86 4.65 -16.18 5.19
CA ARG A 86 3.45 -17.00 5.00
C ARG A 86 3.30 -17.59 3.61
N LEU A 87 4.00 -17.08 2.61
CA LEU A 87 3.99 -17.62 1.26
C LEU A 87 4.36 -19.11 1.34
N PRO A 88 3.42 -20.04 1.16
CA PRO A 88 3.71 -21.45 1.31
C PRO A 88 4.66 -21.86 0.20
N THR A 89 5.82 -22.40 0.57
CA THR A 89 6.82 -22.89 -0.40
C THR A 89 6.26 -24.01 -1.30
N ASN A 90 5.13 -24.64 -0.90
CA ASN A 90 4.58 -25.85 -1.53
C ASN A 90 3.12 -25.77 -2.04
N GLU A 91 2.42 -24.64 -1.89
CA GLU A 91 1.06 -24.47 -2.44
C GLU A 91 1.10 -23.37 -3.49
N THR A 92 0.91 -23.73 -4.75
CA THR A 92 0.81 -22.76 -5.84
C THR A 92 -0.38 -21.85 -5.57
N LEU A 93 -0.12 -20.57 -5.27
CA LEU A 93 -1.21 -19.61 -5.09
C LEU A 93 -2.18 -19.69 -6.26
N PRO A 94 -3.51 -19.60 -6.00
CA PRO A 94 -4.50 -19.58 -7.06
C PRO A 94 -4.11 -18.50 -8.07
N LYS A 95 -4.06 -18.91 -9.35
CA LYS A 95 -3.57 -18.08 -10.46
C LYS A 95 -4.26 -16.69 -10.50
N GLU A 96 -5.48 -16.55 -9.98
CA GLU A 96 -6.22 -15.29 -9.89
C GLU A 96 -5.65 -14.25 -8.91
N LEU A 97 -4.75 -14.63 -7.98
CA LEU A 97 -4.09 -13.70 -7.04
C LEU A 97 -2.81 -13.06 -7.60
N HIS A 98 -2.41 -13.42 -8.81
CA HIS A 98 -1.24 -12.84 -9.48
C HIS A 98 -1.25 -11.30 -9.54
N PRO A 99 -2.34 -10.63 -9.96
CA PRO A 99 -2.41 -9.17 -10.00
C PRO A 99 -2.16 -8.51 -8.63
N VAL A 100 -2.46 -9.22 -7.56
CA VAL A 100 -2.37 -8.69 -6.19
C VAL A 100 -0.90 -8.58 -5.73
N PHE A 101 0.04 -9.26 -6.38
CA PHE A 101 1.48 -9.06 -6.11
C PHE A 101 1.95 -7.64 -6.50
N PHE A 102 1.27 -6.98 -7.43
CA PHE A 102 1.57 -5.58 -7.76
C PHE A 102 1.23 -4.63 -6.60
N LEU A 103 0.39 -5.04 -5.65
CA LEU A 103 0.17 -4.25 -4.43
C LEU A 103 1.43 -4.10 -3.55
N PHE A 104 2.38 -5.05 -3.64
CA PHE A 104 3.69 -4.90 -2.98
C PHE A 104 4.50 -3.75 -3.59
N VAL A 105 4.31 -3.43 -4.87
CA VAL A 105 4.94 -2.28 -5.54
C VAL A 105 4.16 -1.00 -5.26
N ALA A 106 2.82 -1.09 -5.21
CA ALA A 106 1.96 0.07 -5.02
C ALA A 106 2.21 0.79 -3.70
N ALA A 107 2.34 0.05 -2.59
CA ALA A 107 2.57 0.65 -1.26
C ALA A 107 3.83 1.54 -1.19
N PRO A 108 5.05 1.06 -1.52
CA PRO A 108 6.25 1.89 -1.48
C PRO A 108 6.25 3.01 -2.54
N SER A 109 5.57 2.82 -3.68
CA SER A 109 5.41 3.88 -4.70
C SER A 109 4.61 5.06 -4.14
N VAL A 110 3.43 4.78 -3.58
CA VAL A 110 2.57 5.83 -3.00
C VAL A 110 3.21 6.44 -1.76
N ALA A 111 3.93 5.65 -0.95
CA ALA A 111 4.70 6.17 0.18
C ALA A 111 5.76 7.19 -0.28
N SER A 112 6.48 6.91 -1.37
CA SER A 112 7.47 7.85 -1.95
C SER A 112 6.82 9.19 -2.31
N MET A 113 5.70 9.14 -3.05
CA MET A 113 4.95 10.33 -3.44
C MET A 113 4.40 11.10 -2.24
N ALA A 114 3.82 10.38 -1.26
CA ALA A 114 3.27 10.96 -0.04
C ALA A 114 4.36 11.69 0.76
N TRP A 115 5.53 11.06 0.93
CA TRP A 115 6.66 11.66 1.64
C TRP A 115 7.18 12.91 0.94
N ALA A 116 7.39 12.84 -0.38
CA ALA A 116 7.82 13.98 -1.16
C ALA A 116 6.84 15.16 -1.05
N LYS A 117 5.53 14.85 -0.96
CA LYS A 117 4.50 15.88 -0.79
C LYS A 117 4.47 16.47 0.62
N ILE A 118 4.67 15.65 1.65
CA ILE A 118 4.75 16.10 3.05
C ILE A 118 5.96 17.02 3.24
N GLN A 119 7.13 16.62 2.73
CA GLN A 119 8.37 17.37 2.85
C GLN A 119 8.45 18.57 1.89
N GLY A 120 7.65 18.56 0.82
CA GLY A 120 7.67 19.57 -0.24
C GLY A 120 8.86 19.44 -1.20
N SER A 121 9.67 18.39 -1.07
CA SER A 121 10.83 18.10 -1.93
C SER A 121 11.07 16.59 -2.05
N PHE A 122 11.68 16.17 -3.15
CA PHE A 122 12.04 14.76 -3.38
C PHE A 122 13.39 14.41 -2.74
N ASP A 123 13.35 14.32 -1.40
CA ASP A 123 14.49 14.07 -0.53
C ASP A 123 14.91 12.58 -0.47
N TYR A 124 15.86 12.24 0.40
CA TYR A 124 16.32 10.87 0.57
C TYR A 124 15.23 9.91 1.05
N GLY A 125 14.27 10.37 1.87
CA GLY A 125 13.17 9.54 2.34
C GLY A 125 12.27 9.07 1.18
N ALA A 126 11.90 10.00 0.30
CA ALA A 126 11.14 9.68 -0.90
C ALA A 126 11.92 8.74 -1.84
N ARG A 127 13.23 8.97 -2.01
CA ARG A 127 14.10 8.13 -2.86
C ARG A 127 14.24 6.70 -2.34
N ILE A 128 14.36 6.49 -1.03
CA ILE A 128 14.44 5.15 -0.45
C ILE A 128 13.19 4.34 -0.80
N ALA A 129 12.00 4.91 -0.57
CA ALA A 129 10.73 4.27 -0.91
C ALA A 129 10.61 4.01 -2.42
N TYR A 130 11.06 4.95 -3.25
CA TYR A 130 11.10 4.80 -4.71
C TYR A 130 12.00 3.64 -5.15
N PHE A 131 13.23 3.54 -4.63
CA PHE A 131 14.13 2.45 -4.99
C PHE A 131 13.63 1.08 -4.54
N ILE A 132 12.96 1.00 -3.37
CA ILE A 132 12.28 -0.23 -2.93
C ILE A 132 11.19 -0.62 -3.94
N ALA A 133 10.33 0.33 -4.33
CA ALA A 133 9.29 0.09 -5.32
C ALA A 133 9.87 -0.38 -6.67
N LEU A 134 10.92 0.28 -7.14
CA LEU A 134 11.60 -0.03 -8.40
C LEU A 134 12.21 -1.44 -8.37
N PHE A 135 12.88 -1.80 -7.27
CA PHE A 135 13.44 -3.14 -7.10
C PHE A 135 12.37 -4.24 -7.10
N LEU A 136 11.26 -4.03 -6.38
CA LEU A 136 10.14 -4.96 -6.35
C LEU A 136 9.47 -5.07 -7.73
N TYR A 137 9.33 -3.94 -8.45
CA TYR A 137 8.81 -3.92 -9.80
C TYR A 137 9.66 -4.74 -10.76
N PHE A 138 10.98 -4.52 -10.81
CA PHE A 138 11.88 -5.30 -11.65
C PHE A 138 11.90 -6.78 -11.25
N SER A 139 11.90 -7.08 -9.96
CA SER A 139 11.83 -8.46 -9.45
C SER A 139 10.59 -9.20 -9.96
N LEU A 140 9.46 -8.49 -10.06
CA LEU A 140 8.22 -9.04 -10.59
C LEU A 140 8.23 -9.13 -12.13
N ALA A 141 8.79 -8.12 -12.80
CA ALA A 141 8.92 -8.07 -14.26
C ALA A 141 9.78 -9.21 -14.82
N VAL A 142 10.88 -9.57 -14.16
CA VAL A 142 11.73 -10.72 -14.54
C VAL A 142 10.97 -12.05 -14.44
N ARG A 143 9.96 -12.14 -13.57
CA ARG A 143 9.12 -13.33 -13.39
C ARG A 143 7.86 -13.32 -14.28
N ILE A 144 7.85 -12.56 -15.38
CA ILE A 144 6.68 -12.41 -16.28
C ILE A 144 6.09 -13.73 -16.79
N ASN A 145 6.91 -14.79 -16.94
CA ASN A 145 6.43 -16.10 -17.37
C ASN A 145 5.52 -16.79 -16.34
N PHE A 146 5.52 -16.33 -15.08
CA PHE A 146 4.57 -16.73 -14.03
C PHE A 146 3.18 -16.07 -14.21
N PHE A 147 3.10 -15.00 -15.02
CA PHE A 147 1.93 -14.15 -15.23
C PHE A 147 1.31 -14.27 -16.63
N ARG A 148 1.69 -15.27 -17.45
CA ARG A 148 1.13 -15.50 -18.79
C ARG A 148 -0.02 -16.52 -18.74
N GLY A 149 -1.13 -16.22 -19.42
CA GLY A 149 -2.27 -17.15 -19.60
C GLY A 149 -3.62 -16.73 -18.97
N PHE A 150 -3.83 -15.45 -18.67
CA PHE A 150 -5.02 -14.97 -17.95
C PHE A 150 -6.10 -14.37 -18.86
N ARG A 151 -7.37 -14.61 -18.51
CA ARG A 151 -8.52 -13.89 -19.06
C ARG A 151 -8.65 -12.53 -18.37
N PHE A 152 -9.12 -11.52 -19.11
CA PHE A 152 -9.34 -10.16 -18.59
C PHE A 152 -10.24 -10.20 -17.34
N SER A 153 -9.83 -9.52 -16.27
CA SER A 153 -10.52 -9.48 -14.97
C SER A 153 -10.39 -8.10 -14.34
N LEU A 154 -11.35 -7.70 -13.49
CA LEU A 154 -11.33 -6.44 -12.75
C LEU A 154 -10.06 -6.26 -11.88
N ALA A 155 -9.40 -7.36 -11.51
CA ALA A 155 -8.12 -7.33 -10.81
C ALA A 155 -6.98 -6.67 -11.62
N TRP A 156 -7.16 -6.45 -12.94
CA TRP A 156 -6.17 -5.77 -13.79
C TRP A 156 -5.93 -4.31 -13.40
N TRP A 157 -6.88 -3.65 -12.73
CA TRP A 157 -6.70 -2.30 -12.18
C TRP A 157 -5.58 -2.21 -11.12
N ALA A 158 -5.21 -3.35 -10.49
CA ALA A 158 -4.06 -3.43 -9.59
C ALA A 158 -2.71 -3.26 -10.32
N TYR A 159 -2.64 -3.45 -11.64
CA TYR A 159 -1.44 -3.18 -12.43
C TYR A 159 -1.24 -1.69 -12.72
N THR A 160 -2.34 -0.95 -12.90
CA THR A 160 -2.28 0.48 -13.23
C THR A 160 -1.83 1.36 -12.06
N PHE A 161 -2.18 1.00 -10.82
CA PHE A 161 -1.86 1.80 -9.64
C PHE A 161 -0.33 1.96 -9.38
N PRO A 162 0.47 0.86 -9.38
CA PRO A 162 1.93 0.98 -9.26
C PRO A 162 2.59 1.57 -10.51
N MET A 163 2.08 1.30 -11.71
CA MET A 163 2.63 1.91 -12.95
C MET A 163 2.47 3.43 -12.95
N THR A 164 1.32 3.94 -12.53
CA THR A 164 1.09 5.38 -12.40
C THR A 164 1.95 5.98 -11.28
N GLY A 165 2.09 5.28 -10.14
CA GLY A 165 2.95 5.75 -9.05
C GLY A 165 4.45 5.72 -9.37
N ALA A 166 4.91 4.83 -10.26
CA ALA A 166 6.29 4.80 -10.74
C ALA A 166 6.58 5.82 -11.86
N ALA A 167 5.55 6.28 -12.56
CA ALA A 167 5.68 7.22 -13.67
C ALA A 167 5.66 8.70 -13.25
N ILE A 168 5.20 9.01 -12.04
CA ILE A 168 5.06 10.36 -11.48
C ILE A 168 6.11 10.57 -10.40
#